data_AF-A0A0D0DCV7-F1
#
_entry.id   AF-A0A0D0DCV7-F1
#
_cell.length_a   1.000
_cell.length_b   1.000
_cell.length_c   1.000
_cell.angle_alpha   90.00
_cell.angle_beta   90.00
_cell.angle_gamma   90.00
#
_symmetry.space_group_name_H-M   'P 1'
#
loop_
_entity.id
_entity.type
_entity.pdbx_description
1 polymer ?
#
loop_
_entity_poly.entity_id
_entity_poly.type
_entity_poly.pdbx_seq_one_letter_code
_entity_poly.pdbx_strand_id
1 'polypeptide(L)'
;ASTDTPTCLTLIGPLNFQIWKLQIMVKLWREKVLGVALGTDTCLITSHSIPGTTTAVPNERAHRIIQDSISDALLLKVEMHTTTKDLFDTLLSIHQASNLTSAFYIFQQLFNFAWSRGSTISKHIMLLQTLEAHLARMK
;
A
#
# COMPACT_ATOMS: atom_id res chain seq x y z
N ALA A 1 1.83 -31.05 0.53
CA ALA A 1 2.44 -30.10 -0.42
C ALA A 1 1.41 -29.00 -0.66
N SER A 2 1.64 -27.77 -0.17
CA SER A 2 0.78 -26.61 -0.46
C SER A 2 1.32 -25.95 -1.71
N THR A 3 0.58 -26.04 -2.81
CA THR A 3 0.83 -25.25 -4.02
C THR A 3 0.34 -23.83 -3.74
N ASP A 4 1.21 -23.01 -3.15
CA ASP A 4 1.02 -21.57 -3.03
C ASP A 4 1.25 -20.93 -4.40
N THR A 5 0.36 -21.22 -5.36
CA THR A 5 0.33 -20.49 -6.63
C THR A 5 -0.11 -19.06 -6.28
N PRO A 6 0.73 -18.03 -6.50
CA PRO A 6 0.29 -16.66 -6.30
C PRO A 6 -0.76 -16.39 -7.38
N THR A 7 -2.03 -16.50 -7.00
CA THR A 7 -3.10 -16.12 -7.90
C THR A 7 -3.04 -14.60 -7.96
N CYS A 8 -2.69 -14.04 -9.12
CA CYS A 8 -2.72 -12.59 -9.32
C CYS A 8 -4.10 -12.08 -8.93
N LEU A 9 -4.18 -11.27 -7.87
CA LEU A 9 -5.44 -10.77 -7.37
C LEU A 9 -5.85 -9.54 -8.18
N THR A 10 -7.07 -9.56 -8.70
CA THR A 10 -7.66 -8.33 -9.25
C THR A 10 -8.15 -7.48 -8.08
N LEU A 11 -7.43 -6.39 -7.80
CA LEU A 11 -7.72 -5.48 -6.68
C LEU A 11 -8.85 -4.50 -7.02
N ILE A 12 -10.03 -5.04 -7.34
CA ILE A 12 -11.19 -4.25 -7.80
C ILE A 12 -11.94 -3.59 -6.65
N GLY A 13 -11.98 -4.24 -5.47
CA GLY A 13 -12.78 -3.79 -4.33
C GLY A 13 -11.95 -3.52 -3.07
N PRO A 14 -12.50 -2.75 -2.11
CA PRO A 14 -11.78 -2.37 -0.89
C PRO A 14 -11.32 -3.58 -0.09
N LEU A 15 -12.19 -4.57 0.08
CA LEU A 15 -11.89 -5.78 0.84
C LEU A 15 -10.79 -6.61 0.16
N ASN A 16 -10.84 -6.75 -1.16
CA ASN A 16 -9.86 -7.52 -1.92
C ASN A 16 -8.45 -6.92 -1.78
N PHE A 17 -8.34 -5.61 -1.80
CA PHE A 17 -7.06 -4.93 -1.58
C PHE A 17 -6.56 -5.06 -0.15
N GLN A 18 -7.42 -4.97 0.87
CA GLN A 18 -6.98 -5.18 2.26
C GLN A 18 -6.47 -6.60 2.48
N ILE A 19 -7.15 -7.61 1.91
CA ILE A 19 -6.71 -9.00 1.96
C ILE A 19 -5.36 -9.16 1.26
N TRP A 20 -5.23 -8.65 0.03
CA TRP A 20 -3.97 -8.67 -0.72
C TRP A 20 -2.84 -8.00 0.06
N LYS A 21 -3.10 -6.81 0.65
CA LYS A 21 -2.11 -6.07 1.43
C LYS A 21 -1.59 -6.91 2.61
N LEU A 22 -2.47 -7.62 3.32
CA LEU A 22 -2.04 -8.50 4.40
C LEU A 22 -1.19 -9.67 3.88
N GLN A 23 -1.64 -10.32 2.80
CA GLN A 23 -0.92 -11.45 2.20
C GLN A 23 0.48 -11.05 1.71
N ILE A 24 0.59 -9.90 1.01
CA ILE A 24 1.86 -9.43 0.49
C ILE A 24 2.80 -8.99 1.60
N MET A 25 2.29 -8.33 2.66
CA MET A 25 3.10 -7.98 3.83
C MET A 25 3.67 -9.22 4.52
N VAL A 26 2.88 -10.29 4.67
CA VAL A 26 3.35 -11.57 5.22
C VAL A 26 4.42 -12.19 4.32
N LYS A 27 4.24 -12.17 3.00
CA LYS A 27 5.21 -12.72 2.04
C LYS A 27 6.54 -11.94 2.07
N LEU A 28 6.48 -10.61 2.04
CA LEU A 28 7.66 -9.74 2.15
C LEU A 28 8.38 -9.90 3.50
N TRP A 29 7.63 -10.09 4.59
CA TRP A 29 8.18 -10.35 5.91
C TRP A 29 8.94 -11.69 5.96
N ARG A 30 8.33 -12.77 5.46
CA ARG A 30 8.99 -14.08 5.35
C ARG A 30 10.27 -14.01 4.54
N GLU A 31 10.27 -13.18 3.50
CA GLU A 31 11.42 -12.99 2.63
C GLU A 31 12.43 -11.95 3.12
N LYS A 32 12.23 -11.40 4.33
CA LYS A 32 13.10 -10.41 4.99
C LYS A 32 13.32 -9.14 4.16
N VAL A 33 12.32 -8.75 3.38
CA VAL A 33 12.35 -7.54 2.52
C VAL A 33 11.18 -6.60 2.78
N LEU A 34 10.43 -6.81 3.87
CA LEU A 34 9.30 -5.95 4.23
C LEU A 34 9.72 -4.50 4.45
N GLY A 35 10.85 -4.25 5.10
CA GLY A 35 11.27 -2.88 5.39
C GLY A 35 11.71 -2.10 4.15
N VAL A 36 12.07 -2.79 3.05
CA VAL A 36 12.31 -2.17 1.74
C VAL A 36 11.03 -1.62 1.13
N ALA A 37 9.91 -2.36 1.26
CA ALA A 37 8.60 -1.89 0.80
C ALA A 37 8.04 -0.76 1.69
N LEU A 38 8.25 -0.84 3.00
CA LEU A 38 7.80 0.20 3.94
C LEU A 38 8.71 1.44 3.97
N GLY A 39 9.92 1.33 3.42
CA GLY A 39 10.94 2.38 3.53
C GLY A 39 11.55 2.53 4.91
N THR A 40 11.36 1.55 5.81
CA THR A 40 12.01 1.52 7.13
C THR A 40 13.44 1.01 7.02
N ASP A 41 13.68 0.13 6.06
CA ASP A 41 15.04 -0.25 5.68
C ASP A 41 15.57 0.88 4.81
N THR A 42 16.15 1.88 5.46
CA THR A 42 17.00 2.81 4.73
C THR A 42 18.14 1.96 4.20
N CYS A 43 18.20 1.74 2.88
CA CYS A 43 19.41 1.24 2.26
C CYS A 43 20.55 2.08 2.85
N LEU A 44 21.46 1.44 3.59
CA LEU A 44 22.68 2.08 4.07
C LEU A 44 23.47 2.49 2.82
N ILE A 45 23.15 3.66 2.28
CA ILE A 45 24.01 4.40 1.38
C ILE A 45 25.03 5.07 2.30
N THR A 46 25.85 4.27 2.98
CA THR A 46 27.00 4.74 3.76
C THR A 46 28.21 3.94 3.31
N SER A 47 28.77 4.37 2.18
CA SER A 47 30.21 4.66 2.02
C SER A 47 31.25 3.69 2.58
N HIS A 48 31.15 2.36 2.49
CA HIS A 48 32.35 1.50 2.64
C HIS A 48 32.22 0.03 2.21
N SER A 49 31.76 -0.30 1.01
CA SER A 49 31.97 -1.66 0.46
C SER A 49 31.90 -1.68 -1.06
N ILE A 50 33.06 -1.96 -1.67
CA ILE A 50 33.32 -2.64 -2.96
C ILE A 50 32.37 -2.30 -4.13
N PRO A 51 32.87 -1.71 -5.25
CA PRO A 51 32.12 -1.61 -6.48
C PRO A 51 31.86 -3.03 -7.02
N GLY A 52 30.63 -3.52 -6.86
CA GLY A 52 30.22 -4.82 -7.42
C GLY A 52 29.25 -5.65 -6.60
N THR A 53 28.84 -5.25 -5.38
CA THR A 53 27.99 -6.12 -4.54
C THR A 53 26.75 -5.41 -3.99
N THR A 54 25.67 -5.50 -4.77
CA THR A 54 24.37 -6.03 -4.32
C THR A 54 23.52 -5.22 -3.32
N THR A 55 23.36 -3.91 -3.51
CA THR A 55 22.22 -3.16 -2.94
C THR A 55 20.93 -3.30 -3.77
N ALA A 56 21.02 -3.81 -5.01
CA ALA A 56 19.88 -4.02 -5.90
C ALA A 56 19.01 -5.23 -5.53
N VAL A 57 19.57 -6.29 -4.93
CA VAL A 57 18.85 -7.56 -4.74
C VAL A 57 17.66 -7.48 -3.78
N PRO A 58 17.72 -6.81 -2.61
CA PRO A 58 16.55 -6.74 -1.73
C PRO A 58 15.40 -5.95 -2.37
N ASN A 59 15.71 -4.86 -3.08
CA ASN A 59 14.73 -4.05 -3.80
C ASN A 59 14.14 -4.84 -4.99
N GLU A 60 14.96 -5.40 -5.87
CA GLU A 60 14.48 -6.20 -7.00
C GLU A 60 13.62 -7.39 -6.54
N ARG A 61 14.02 -8.05 -5.46
CA ARG A 61 13.25 -9.16 -4.88
C ARG A 61 11.90 -8.72 -4.37
N ALA A 62 11.84 -7.66 -3.56
CA ALA A 62 10.59 -7.13 -3.04
C ALA A 62 9.68 -6.62 -4.17
N HIS A 63 10.28 -5.95 -5.16
CA HIS A 63 9.62 -5.44 -6.35
C HIS A 63 8.93 -6.57 -7.13
N ARG A 64 9.67 -7.64 -7.45
CA ARG A 64 9.11 -8.82 -8.15
C ARG A 64 8.00 -9.49 -7.33
N ILE A 65 8.17 -9.66 -6.02
CA ILE A 65 7.14 -10.26 -5.15
C ILE A 65 5.82 -9.50 -5.25
N ILE A 66 5.86 -8.17 -5.29
CA ILE A 66 4.67 -7.32 -5.44
C ILE A 66 4.10 -7.45 -6.85
N GLN A 67 4.93 -7.34 -7.90
CA GLN A 67 4.48 -7.47 -9.30
C GLN A 67 3.79 -8.82 -9.57
N ASP A 68 4.37 -9.92 -9.09
CA ASP A 68 3.83 -11.28 -9.25
C ASP A 68 2.48 -11.49 -8.52
N SER A 69 2.06 -10.54 -7.69
CA SER A 69 0.84 -10.64 -6.87
C SER A 69 -0.32 -9.78 -7.38
N ILE A 70 -0.08 -8.92 -8.39
CA ILE A 70 -1.07 -7.99 -8.94
C ILE A 70 -1.43 -8.37 -10.38
N SER A 71 -2.54 -7.83 -10.89
CA SER A 71 -2.95 -8.07 -12.28
C SER A 71 -2.16 -7.22 -13.28
N ASP A 72 -2.08 -7.67 -14.52
CA ASP A 72 -1.41 -6.95 -15.62
C ASP A 72 -1.94 -5.52 -15.81
N ALA A 73 -3.24 -5.31 -15.58
CA ALA A 73 -3.86 -3.99 -15.65
C ALA A 73 -3.33 -3.02 -14.57
N LEU A 74 -2.99 -3.54 -13.38
CA LEU A 74 -2.34 -2.76 -12.33
C LEU A 74 -0.84 -2.63 -12.59
N LEU A 75 -0.21 -3.68 -13.14
CA LEU A 75 1.20 -3.68 -13.51
C LEU A 75 1.53 -2.55 -14.50
N LEU A 76 0.69 -2.34 -15.51
CA LEU A 76 0.83 -1.22 -16.46
C LEU A 76 0.81 0.15 -15.79
N LYS A 77 0.06 0.32 -14.70
CA LYS A 77 -0.02 1.61 -13.99
C LYS A 77 1.22 1.90 -13.14
N VAL A 78 2.01 0.88 -12.86
CA VAL A 78 3.16 0.97 -11.96
C VAL A 78 4.49 0.67 -12.63
N GLU A 79 4.49 0.51 -13.96
CA GLU A 79 5.65 0.15 -14.78
C GLU A 79 6.85 1.09 -14.57
N MET A 80 6.59 2.38 -14.39
CA MET A 80 7.65 3.41 -14.27
C MET A 80 8.32 3.45 -12.89
N HIS A 81 7.78 2.75 -11.90
CA HIS A 81 8.31 2.80 -10.53
C HIS A 81 9.47 1.81 -10.40
N THR A 82 10.67 2.31 -10.18
CA THR A 82 11.88 1.47 -10.05
C THR A 82 12.17 1.05 -8.61
N THR A 83 11.58 1.73 -7.63
CA THR A 83 11.72 1.40 -6.21
C THR A 83 10.49 0.65 -5.71
N THR A 84 10.71 -0.35 -4.84
CA THR A 84 9.64 -1.13 -4.21
C THR A 84 8.71 -0.24 -3.40
N LYS A 85 9.27 0.76 -2.71
CA LYS A 85 8.51 1.71 -1.91
C LYS A 85 7.53 2.50 -2.78
N ASP A 86 8.02 3.09 -3.86
CA ASP A 86 7.21 3.90 -4.77
C ASP A 86 6.14 3.06 -5.48
N LEU A 87 6.48 1.83 -5.88
CA LEU A 87 5.53 0.82 -6.36
C LEU A 87 4.41 0.58 -5.34
N PHE A 88 4.76 0.30 -4.07
CA PHE A 88 3.79 -0.01 -3.02
C PHE A 88 2.92 1.21 -2.65
N ASP A 89 3.52 2.39 -2.52
CA ASP A 89 2.83 3.64 -2.22
C ASP A 89 1.89 4.04 -3.38
N THR A 90 2.27 3.79 -4.63
CA THR A 90 1.39 4.01 -5.79
C THR A 90 0.22 3.05 -5.81
N LEU A 91 0.42 1.76 -5.55
CA LEU A 91 -0.68 0.79 -5.42
C LEU A 91 -1.67 1.20 -4.32
N LEU A 92 -1.15 1.71 -3.19
CA LEU A 92 -1.97 2.24 -2.11
C LEU A 92 -2.77 3.47 -2.58
N SER A 93 -2.14 4.39 -3.32
CA SER A 93 -2.78 5.59 -3.87
C SER A 93 -3.89 5.25 -4.85
N ILE A 94 -3.64 4.34 -5.80
CA ILE A 94 -4.64 3.84 -6.76
C ILE A 94 -5.84 3.27 -6.01
N HIS A 95 -5.59 2.40 -5.02
CA HIS A 95 -6.66 1.82 -4.21
C HIS A 95 -7.46 2.89 -3.45
N GLN A 96 -6.79 3.85 -2.80
CA GLN A 96 -7.47 4.91 -2.08
C GLN A 96 -8.36 5.71 -3.03
N ALA A 97 -7.83 6.16 -4.17
CA ALA A 97 -8.58 6.90 -5.17
C ALA A 97 -9.78 6.12 -5.70
N SER A 98 -9.62 4.83 -6.02
CA SER A 98 -10.69 3.96 -6.49
C SER A 98 -11.77 3.67 -5.44
N ASN A 99 -11.46 3.84 -4.15
CA ASN A 99 -12.38 3.54 -3.05
C ASN A 99 -12.86 4.77 -2.29
N LEU A 100 -12.53 5.99 -2.73
CA LEU A 100 -13.10 7.23 -2.17
C LEU A 100 -14.62 7.23 -2.23
N THR A 101 -15.20 6.59 -3.24
CA THR A 101 -16.64 6.41 -3.44
C THR A 101 -17.19 5.13 -2.82
N SER A 102 -16.42 4.44 -1.96
CA SER A 102 -16.89 3.24 -1.26
C SER A 102 -17.30 3.57 0.18
N ALA A 103 -18.51 3.14 0.55
CA ALA A 103 -19.01 3.31 1.93
C ALA A 103 -18.06 2.65 2.94
N PHE A 104 -17.47 1.51 2.59
CA PHE A 104 -16.48 0.81 3.43
C PHE A 104 -15.29 1.71 3.80
N TYR A 105 -14.74 2.43 2.82
CA TYR A 105 -13.58 3.29 3.05
C TYR A 105 -13.96 4.52 3.89
N ILE A 106 -15.14 5.10 3.66
CA ILE A 106 -15.66 6.21 4.48
C ILE A 106 -15.86 5.78 5.94
N PHE A 107 -16.44 4.59 6.17
CA PHE A 107 -16.57 4.03 7.52
C PHE A 107 -15.21 3.79 8.18
N GLN A 108 -14.24 3.25 7.43
CA GLN A 108 -12.89 3.05 7.95
C GLN A 108 -12.21 4.37 8.31
N GLN A 109 -12.38 5.42 7.49
CA GLN A 109 -11.87 6.75 7.81
C GLN A 109 -12.52 7.31 9.07
N LEU A 110 -13.86 7.27 9.18
CA LEU A 110 -14.58 7.73 10.36
C LEU A 110 -14.10 7.02 11.65
N PHE A 111 -13.96 5.69 11.62
CA PHE A 111 -13.57 4.91 12.79
C PHE A 111 -12.11 5.13 13.22
N ASN A 112 -11.20 5.33 12.27
CA ASN A 112 -9.78 5.56 12.55
C ASN A 112 -9.43 7.04 12.74
N PHE A 113 -10.40 7.95 12.62
CA PHE A 113 -10.15 9.38 12.72
C PHE A 113 -9.97 9.80 14.18
N ALA A 114 -8.71 9.92 14.61
CA ALA A 114 -8.37 10.48 15.90
C ALA A 114 -8.16 11.99 15.81
N TRP A 115 -8.70 12.74 16.78
CA TRP A 115 -8.38 14.16 16.89
C TRP A 115 -6.91 14.33 17.31
N SER A 116 -6.13 14.99 16.45
CA SER A 116 -4.77 15.42 16.77
C SER A 116 -4.74 16.68 17.63
N ARG A 117 -3.93 16.68 18.70
CA ARG A 117 -3.73 17.81 19.61
C ARG A 117 -3.31 19.12 18.90
N GLY A 118 -2.70 19.04 17.71
CA GLY A 118 -2.29 20.21 16.91
C GLY A 118 -3.38 20.78 15.99
N SER A 119 -4.55 20.15 15.90
CA SER A 119 -5.66 20.60 15.04
C SER A 119 -6.76 21.27 15.87
N THR A 120 -7.43 22.27 15.31
CA THR A 120 -8.57 22.92 15.97
C THR A 120 -9.78 21.98 16.00
N ILE A 121 -10.58 22.07 17.06
CA ILE A 121 -11.83 21.32 17.21
C ILE A 121 -12.76 21.56 16.00
N SER A 122 -12.86 22.82 15.56
CA SER A 122 -13.69 23.18 14.40
C SER A 122 -13.28 22.45 13.12
N LYS A 123 -11.97 22.33 12.84
CA LYS A 123 -11.48 21.55 11.69
C LYS A 123 -11.84 20.07 11.81
N HIS A 124 -11.73 19.52 13.02
CA HIS A 124 -12.08 18.13 13.29
C HIS A 124 -13.58 17.86 13.06
N ILE A 125 -14.46 18.73 13.58
CA ILE A 125 -15.92 18.64 13.38
C ILE A 125 -16.27 18.78 11.89
N MET A 126 -15.68 19.75 11.19
CA MET A 126 -15.93 19.98 9.77
C MET A 126 -15.58 18.75 8.91
N LEU A 127 -14.48 18.06 9.22
CA LEU A 127 -14.09 16.83 8.52
C LEU A 127 -15.08 15.69 8.79
N LEU A 128 -15.51 15.50 10.04
CA LEU A 128 -16.54 14.51 10.38
C LEU A 128 -17.83 14.76 9.62
N GLN A 129 -18.34 15.99 9.64
CA GLN A 129 -19.55 16.39 8.90
C GLN A 129 -19.40 16.17 7.39
N THR A 130 -18.22 16.40 6.83
CA THR A 130 -17.94 16.17 5.40
C THR A 130 -18.04 14.69 5.05
N LEU A 131 -17.47 13.82 5.89
CA LEU A 131 -17.53 12.36 5.71
C LEU A 131 -18.96 11.83 5.89
N GLU A 132 -19.70 12.31 6.88
CA GLU A 132 -21.11 11.96 7.10
C GLU A 132 -22.00 12.40 5.94
N ALA A 133 -21.84 13.63 5.45
CA ALA A 133 -22.58 14.14 4.30
C ALA A 133 -22.26 13.35 3.01
N HIS A 134 -21.01 12.92 2.86
CA HIS A 134 -20.62 12.06 1.74
C HIS A 134 -21.33 10.70 1.84
N LEU A 135 -21.35 10.08 3.01
CA LEU A 135 -22.05 8.82 3.25
C LEU A 135 -23.56 8.94 2.98
N ALA A 136 -24.19 10.02 3.45
CA ALA A 136 -25.62 10.26 3.26
C ALA A 136 -26.01 10.39 1.78
N ARG A 137 -25.10 10.88 0.93
CA ARG A 137 -25.31 11.01 -0.52
C ARG A 137 -25.22 9.69 -1.29
N MET A 138 -24.66 8.66 -0.68
CA MET A 138 -24.47 7.35 -1.31
C MET A 138 -25.67 6.42 -1.16
N LYS A 139 -26.76 6.91 -0.55
CA LYS A 139 -28.04 6.21 -0.38
C LYS A 139 -28.93 6.40 -1.59
#